data_AF-A0A3D4U272-F1
#
_entry.id   AF-A0A3D4U272-F1
#
_cell.length_a   1.000
_cell.length_b   1.000
_cell.length_c   1.000
_cell.angle_alpha   90.00
_cell.angle_beta   90.00
_cell.angle_gamma   90.00
#
_symmetry.space_group_name_H-M   'P 1'
#
loop_
_entity.id
_entity.type
_entity.pdbx_description
1 polymer ?
#
loop_
_entity_poly.entity_id
_entity_poly.type
_entity_poly.pdbx_seq_one_letter_code
_entity_poly.pdbx_strand_id
1 'polypeptide(L)'
;ANLPHLVGDIIISVERAEAQSEEYGHSLQREIGFLLIHGLLHLYGYDHIDEQDRIAMRAEEERILAVLGLGRDVPETPHNS
;
A
#
# COMPACT_ATOMS: atom_id res chain seq x y z
N ALA A 1 -17.83 27.19 -7.67
CA ALA A 1 -16.67 26.71 -6.89
C ALA A 1 -16.36 25.31 -7.39
N ASN A 2 -15.13 25.06 -7.82
CA ASN A 2 -14.69 23.71 -8.21
C ASN A 2 -14.31 23.00 -6.90
N LEU A 3 -15.24 22.23 -6.33
CA LEU A 3 -14.91 21.42 -5.16
C LEU A 3 -13.89 20.35 -5.58
N PRO A 4 -12.88 20.03 -4.75
CA PRO A 4 -12.00 18.91 -5.03
C PRO A 4 -12.85 17.65 -5.21
N HIS A 5 -12.57 16.90 -6.27
CA HIS A 5 -13.23 15.62 -6.53
C HIS A 5 -12.87 14.66 -5.38
N LEU A 6 -13.84 14.40 -4.50
CA LEU A 6 -13.70 13.39 -3.47
C LEU A 6 -13.76 12.01 -4.14
N VAL A 7 -12.64 11.29 -4.11
CA VAL A 7 -12.50 9.98 -4.79
C VAL A 7 -12.99 8.84 -3.90
N GLY A 8 -12.92 8.99 -2.57
CA GLY A 8 -13.44 8.03 -1.58
C GLY A 8 -12.67 8.12 -0.26
N ASP A 9 -12.98 7.18 0.65
CA ASP A 9 -12.33 7.04 1.95
C ASP A 9 -11.54 5.73 2.02
N ILE A 10 -10.42 5.74 2.75
CA ILE A 10 -9.61 4.55 3.03
C ILE A 10 -9.56 4.38 4.56
N ILE A 11 -10.01 3.22 5.03
CA ILE A 11 -9.97 2.87 6.46
C ILE A 11 -9.03 1.68 6.63
N ILE A 12 -8.03 1.83 7.49
CA ILE A 12 -7.01 0.80 7.76
C ILE A 12 -7.11 0.39 9.23
N SER A 13 -7.26 -0.91 9.49
CA SER A 13 -7.12 -1.47 10.83
C SER A 13 -5.65 -1.65 11.17
N VAL A 14 -5.16 -0.91 12.17
CA VAL A 14 -3.76 -1.01 12.63
C VAL A 14 -3.48 -2.39 13.20
N GLU A 15 -4.39 -2.94 14.02
CA GLU A 15 -4.25 -4.27 14.61
C GLU A 15 -4.11 -5.36 13.52
N ARG A 16 -4.87 -5.24 12.42
CA ARG A 16 -4.75 -6.19 11.32
C ARG A 16 -3.45 -6.00 10.53
N ALA A 17 -3.05 -4.74 10.28
CA ALA A 17 -1.80 -4.43 9.59
C ALA A 17 -0.57 -4.92 10.38
N GLU A 18 -0.59 -4.82 11.71
CA GLU A 18 0.44 -5.41 12.59
C GLU A 18 0.53 -6.92 12.37
N ALA A 19 -0.60 -7.63 12.49
CA ALA A 19 -0.63 -9.08 12.28
C ALA A 19 -0.16 -9.50 10.87
N GLN A 20 -0.52 -8.74 9.82
CA GLN A 20 -0.04 -8.99 8.45
C GLN A 20 1.45 -8.72 8.30
N SER A 21 1.95 -7.66 8.92
CA SER A 21 3.37 -7.29 8.85
C SER A 21 4.26 -8.37 9.46
N GLU A 22 3.82 -8.95 10.59
CA GLU A 22 4.48 -10.10 11.22
C GLU A 22 4.39 -11.36 10.35
N GLU A 23 3.20 -11.67 9.82
CA GLU A 23 2.96 -12.84 8.96
C GLU A 23 3.81 -12.81 7.68
N TYR A 24 3.97 -11.63 7.08
CA TYR A 24 4.69 -11.43 5.82
C TYR A 24 6.15 -11.01 6.00
N GLY A 25 6.61 -10.84 7.25
CA GLY A 25 8.00 -10.57 7.59
C GLY A 25 8.51 -9.21 7.11
N HIS A 26 7.73 -8.14 7.27
CA HIS A 26 8.13 -6.76 6.97
C HIS A 26 7.62 -5.78 8.03
N SER A 27 8.06 -4.51 8.03
CA SER A 27 7.56 -3.50 8.97
C SER A 27 6.08 -3.20 8.82
N LEU A 28 5.48 -2.84 9.96
CA LEU A 28 4.17 -2.19 10.02
C LEU A 28 4.10 -0.95 9.11
N GLN A 29 5.17 -0.15 9.03
CA GLN A 29 5.21 1.03 8.17
C GLN A 29 5.05 0.65 6.69
N ARG A 30 5.73 -0.43 6.26
CA ARG A 30 5.56 -0.96 4.91
C ARG A 30 4.14 -1.47 4.69
N GLU A 31 3.56 -2.21 5.64
CA GLU A 31 2.22 -2.77 5.48
C GLU A 31 1.15 -1.68 5.42
N ILE A 32 1.21 -0.66 6.28
CA ILE A 32 0.33 0.51 6.21
C ILE A 32 0.50 1.23 4.87
N GLY A 33 1.73 1.42 4.41
CA GLY A 33 2.01 2.03 3.11
C GLY A 33 1.41 1.21 1.97
N PHE A 34 1.55 -0.11 2.02
CA PHE A 34 0.96 -1.03 1.05
C PHE A 34 -0.57 -0.95 1.03
N LEU A 35 -1.23 -1.06 2.19
CA LEU A 35 -2.70 -0.99 2.30
C LEU A 35 -3.24 0.37 1.83
N LEU A 36 -2.53 1.46 2.12
CA LEU A 36 -2.90 2.80 1.66
C LEU A 36 -2.81 2.90 0.12
N ILE A 37 -1.69 2.47 -0.48
CA ILE A 37 -1.50 2.52 -1.93
C ILE A 37 -2.51 1.60 -2.62
N HIS A 38 -2.72 0.41 -2.09
CA HIS A 38 -3.68 -0.55 -2.59
C HIS A 38 -5.11 0.04 -2.62
N GLY A 39 -5.56 0.59 -1.48
CA GLY A 39 -6.85 1.29 -1.41
C GLY A 39 -6.93 2.47 -2.36
N LEU A 40 -5.85 3.25 -2.47
CA LEU A 40 -5.78 4.40 -3.38
C LEU A 40 -5.91 3.98 -4.85
N LEU A 41 -5.22 2.92 -5.27
CA LEU A 41 -5.29 2.39 -6.63
C LEU A 41 -6.70 1.90 -6.97
N HIS A 42 -7.38 1.25 -6.03
CA HIS A 42 -8.79 0.90 -6.20
C HIS A 42 -9.69 2.13 -6.40
N LEU A 43 -9.46 3.22 -5.64
CA LEU A 43 -10.17 4.49 -5.84
C LEU A 43 -9.89 5.12 -7.22
N TYR A 44 -8.73 4.86 -7.82
CA TYR A 44 -8.38 5.29 -9.17
C TYR A 44 -8.83 4.31 -10.28
N GLY A 45 -9.55 3.25 -9.94
CA GLY A 45 -10.12 2.30 -10.89
C GLY A 45 -9.18 1.17 -11.32
N TYR A 46 -8.09 0.94 -10.58
CA TYR A 46 -7.33 -0.30 -10.70
C TYR A 46 -8.09 -1.41 -9.99
N ASP A 47 -8.00 -2.63 -10.55
CA ASP A 47 -8.55 -3.82 -9.94
C ASP A 47 -7.55 -4.97 -10.10
N HIS A 48 -7.80 -6.08 -9.43
CA HIS A 48 -6.95 -7.27 -9.47
C HIS A 48 -7.76 -8.56 -9.66
N ILE A 49 -8.97 -8.46 -10.23
CA ILE A 49 -9.85 -9.61 -10.51
C ILE A 49 -9.25 -10.49 -11.61
N ASP A 50 -8.82 -9.87 -12.71
CA ASP A 50 -8.20 -10.57 -13.83
C ASP A 50 -6.67 -10.52 -13.74
N GLU A 51 -6.00 -11.53 -14.29
CA GLU A 51 -4.54 -11.67 -14.15
C GLU A 51 -3.77 -10.48 -14.74
N GLN A 52 -4.24 -9.91 -15.85
CA GLN A 52 -3.59 -8.74 -16.47
C GLN A 52 -3.70 -7.49 -15.58
N ASP A 53 -4.89 -7.27 -15.00
CA ASP A 53 -5.14 -6.13 -14.12
C ASP A 53 -4.37 -6.28 -12.80
N ARG A 54 -4.32 -7.51 -12.26
CA ARG A 54 -3.50 -7.85 -11.10
C ARG A 54 -2.02 -7.56 -11.34
N ILE A 55 -1.47 -7.91 -12.50
CA ILE A 55 -0.07 -7.61 -12.86
C ILE A 55 0.15 -6.10 -12.93
N ALA A 56 -0.76 -5.36 -13.59
CA ALA A 56 -0.66 -3.92 -13.75
C ALA A 56 -0.74 -3.19 -12.40
N MET A 57 -1.72 -3.53 -11.57
CA MET A 57 -1.90 -3.00 -10.23
C MET A 57 -0.67 -3.31 -9.37
N ARG A 58 -0.18 -4.56 -9.41
CA ARG A 58 0.99 -4.96 -8.62
C ARG A 58 2.25 -4.21 -9.01
N ALA A 59 2.46 -3.99 -10.30
CA ALA A 59 3.60 -3.22 -10.79
C ALA A 59 3.55 -1.77 -10.27
N GLU A 60 2.36 -1.16 -10.24
CA GLU A 60 2.19 0.20 -9.75
C GLU A 60 2.34 0.29 -8.22
N GLU A 61 1.81 -0.67 -7.47
CA GLU A 61 2.02 -0.80 -6.02
C GLU A 61 3.53 -0.80 -5.68
N GLU A 62 4.30 -1.69 -6.31
CA GLU A 62 5.74 -1.82 -6.06
C GLU A 62 6.51 -0.56 -6.51
N ARG A 63 6.11 0.05 -7.65
CA ARG A 63 6.72 1.29 -8.13
C ARG A 63 6.54 2.43 -7.12
N ILE A 64 5.34 2.62 -6.57
CA ILE A 64 5.06 3.68 -5.60
C ILE A 64 5.75 3.39 -4.27
N LEU A 65 5.69 2.15 -3.77
CA LEU A 65 6.38 1.73 -2.54
C LEU A 65 7.89 1.98 -2.63
N ALA A 66 8.52 1.68 -3.76
CA ALA A 66 9.94 1.95 -3.98
C ALA A 66 10.27 3.45 -3.92
N VAL A 67 9.44 4.30 -4.53
CA VAL A 67 9.59 5.77 -4.47
C VAL A 67 9.50 6.29 -3.04
N LEU A 68 8.66 5.67 -2.20
CA LEU A 68 8.50 6.01 -0.78
C LEU A 68 9.56 5.38 0.13
N GLY A 69 10.48 4.57 -0.40
CA GLY A 69 11.47 3.85 0.39
C GLY A 69 10.90 2.68 1.21
N LEU A 70 9.73 2.17 0.83
CA LEU A 70 9.02 1.05 1.45
C LEU A 70 9.07 -0.24 0.60
N GLY A 71 10.07 -0.35 -0.28
CA GLY A 71 10.31 -1.56 -1.05
C GLY A 71 10.66 -2.75 -0.15
N ARG A 72 10.41 -3.98 -0.61
CA ARG A 72 10.68 -5.22 0.18
C ARG A 72 12.16 -5.42 0.55
N ASP A 73 13.07 -4.88 -0.25
CA ASP A 73 14.52 -5.06 -0.08
C ASP A 73 15.22 -3.82 0.50
N VAL A 74 14.46 -2.85 1.02
CA VAL A 74 15.05 -1.70 1.72
C VAL A 74 15.41 -2.18 3.13
N PRO A 75 16.70 -2.19 3.54
CA PRO A 75 17.05 -2.53 4.90
C PRO A 75 16.36 -1.54 5.83
N GLU A 76 15.48 -2.05 6.70
CA GLU A 76 14.78 -1.21 7.65
C GLU A 76 15.80 -0.42 8.45
N THR A 77 15.66 0.90 8.43
CA THR A 77 16.44 1.72 9.34
C THR A 77 15.98 1.34 10.75
N PRO A 78 16.90 0.96 11.66
CA PRO A 78 16.49 0.58 13.00
C PRO A 78 15.74 1.75 13.63
N HIS A 79 14.48 1.52 13.98
CA HIS A 79 13.69 2.47 14.74
C HIS A 79 14.13 2.34 16.20
N ASN A 80 15.16 3.09 16.57
CA ASN A 80 15.60 3.19 17.95
C ASN A 80 14.53 4.00 18.69
N SER A 81 13.70 3.33 19.49
CA SER A 81 12.93 3.94 20.58
C SER A 81 13.17 3.13 21.84
#